data_AF-A0A7W9KNZ3-F1
#
_entry.id   AF-A0A7W9KNZ3-F1
#
_cell.length_a   1.000
_cell.length_b   1.000
_cell.length_c   1.000
_cell.angle_alpha   90.00
_cell.angle_beta   90.00
_cell.angle_gamma   90.00
#
_symmetry.space_group_name_H-M   'P 1'
#
loop_
_entity.id
_entity.type
_entity.pdbx_description
1 polymer ?
#
loop_
_entity_poly.entity_id
_entity_poly.type
_entity_poly.pdbx_seq_one_letter_code
_entity_poly.pdbx_strand_id
1 'polypeptide(L)'
;MDVPPEVLARLDTIGSALPPLLKAEFEHERDIVLREAATATTTTSLTVLVAKWHGVAAAEARDPGISHRILAETAELLAKEGSGLES
;
A
#
# COMPACT_ATOMS: atom_id res chain seq x y z
N MET A 1 21.79 -4.96 2.17
CA MET A 1 21.65 -5.59 0.84
C MET A 1 21.29 -4.49 -0.14
N ASP A 2 21.85 -4.46 -1.34
CA ASP A 2 21.46 -3.45 -2.33
C ASP A 2 20.09 -3.79 -2.93
N VAL A 3 19.22 -2.78 -3.02
CA VAL A 3 17.89 -2.92 -3.62
C VAL A 3 18.07 -3.05 -5.14
N PRO A 4 17.48 -4.08 -5.79
CA PRO A 4 17.61 -4.22 -7.23
C PRO A 4 17.00 -3.02 -7.98
N PRO A 5 17.67 -2.48 -9.00
CA PRO A 5 17.21 -1.27 -9.71
C PRO A 5 15.85 -1.45 -10.39
N GLU A 6 15.51 -2.66 -10.82
CA GLU A 6 14.21 -2.98 -11.41
C GLU A 6 13.07 -2.88 -10.39
N VAL A 7 13.35 -3.13 -9.10
CA VAL A 7 12.36 -2.97 -8.02
C VAL A 7 12.09 -1.48 -7.79
N LEU A 8 13.14 -0.66 -7.75
CA LEU A 8 13.03 0.79 -7.61
C LEU A 8 12.22 1.40 -8.77
N ALA A 9 12.54 1.02 -10.01
CA ALA A 9 11.82 1.49 -11.19
C ALA A 9 10.32 1.13 -11.17
N ARG A 10 9.97 -0.06 -10.67
CA ARG A 10 8.56 -0.48 -10.50
C ARG A 10 7.87 0.35 -9.43
N LEU A 11 8.52 0.62 -8.30
CA LEU A 11 7.98 1.47 -7.24
C LEU A 11 7.74 2.89 -7.74
N ASP A 12 8.67 3.47 -8.51
CA ASP A 12 8.50 4.81 -9.07
C ASP A 12 7.35 4.86 -10.07
N THR A 13 7.21 3.83 -10.92
CA THR A 13 6.08 3.70 -11.85
C THR A 13 4.76 3.67 -11.10
N ILE A 14 4.66 2.85 -10.05
CA ILE A 14 3.46 2.76 -9.22
C ILE A 14 3.15 4.11 -8.56
N GLY A 15 4.12 4.74 -7.90
CA GLY A 15 3.94 6.03 -7.23
C GLY A 15 3.44 7.13 -8.18
N SER A 16 3.90 7.12 -9.43
CA SER A 16 3.44 8.07 -10.46
C SER A 16 1.98 7.88 -10.87
N ALA A 17 1.49 6.64 -10.83
CA ALA A 17 0.14 6.25 -11.26
C ALA A 17 -0.92 6.38 -10.16
N LEU A 18 -0.51 6.52 -8.89
CA LEU A 18 -1.44 6.59 -7.76
C LEU A 18 -2.18 7.94 -7.70
N PRO A 19 -3.48 7.93 -7.33
CA PRO A 19 -4.21 9.13 -6.95
C PRO A 19 -3.53 9.88 -5.78
N PRO A 20 -3.64 11.22 -5.70
CA PRO A 20 -2.99 12.01 -4.66
C PRO A 20 -3.26 11.53 -3.23
N LEU A 21 -4.49 11.06 -2.95
CA LEU A 21 -4.90 10.57 -1.63
C LEU A 21 -4.16 9.30 -1.18
N LEU A 22 -3.59 8.53 -2.11
CA LEU A 22 -2.86 7.30 -1.83
C LEU A 22 -1.34 7.47 -1.88
N LYS A 23 -0.85 8.59 -2.44
CA LYS A 23 0.60 8.83 -2.59
C LYS A 23 1.33 8.92 -1.26
N ALA A 24 0.76 9.62 -0.28
CA ALA A 24 1.40 9.79 1.03
C ALA A 24 1.60 8.44 1.75
N GLU A 25 0.59 7.57 1.72
CA GLU A 25 0.65 6.24 2.32
C GLU A 25 1.67 5.35 1.57
N PHE A 26 1.65 5.38 0.24
CA PHE A 26 2.63 4.67 -0.57
C PHE A 26 4.07 5.12 -0.28
N GLU A 27 4.32 6.43 -0.22
CA GLU A 27 5.64 6.99 0.04
C GLU A 27 6.14 6.62 1.45
N HIS A 28 5.24 6.62 2.44
CA HIS A 28 5.57 6.21 3.80
C HIS A 28 5.96 4.74 3.88
N GLU A 29 5.14 3.84 3.33
CA GLU A 29 5.42 2.40 3.35
C GLU A 29 6.67 2.07 2.51
N ARG A 30 6.87 2.76 1.39
CA ARG A 30 8.09 2.65 0.57
C ARG A 30 9.34 2.98 1.38
N ASP A 31 9.34 4.09 2.11
CA ASP A 31 10.47 4.50 2.94
C ASP A 31 10.77 3.48 4.05
N ILE A 32 9.74 2.97 4.72
CA ILE A 32 9.90 1.90 5.73
C ILE A 32 10.55 0.66 5.12
N VAL A 33 9.98 0.12 4.05
CA VAL A 33 10.45 -1.13 3.44
C VAL A 33 11.85 -0.97 2.84
N LEU A 34 12.20 0.20 2.28
CA LEU A 34 13.56 0.47 1.80
C LEU A 34 14.58 0.49 2.96
N ARG A 35 14.23 1.08 4.10
CA ARG A 35 15.08 1.06 5.31
C ARG A 35 15.26 -0.35 5.83
N GLU A 36 14.19 -1.14 5.88
CA GLU A 36 14.26 -2.55 6.29
C GLU A 36 15.17 -3.35 5.34
N ALA A 37 14.96 -3.21 4.02
CA ALA A 37 15.73 -3.91 3.00
C ALA A 37 17.23 -3.58 3.05
N ALA A 38 17.61 -2.36 3.46
CA ALA A 38 19.01 -2.00 3.64
C ALA A 38 19.72 -2.90 4.66
N THR A 39 18.99 -3.33 5.71
CA THR A 39 19.51 -4.16 6.81
C THR A 39 19.16 -5.65 6.67
N ALA A 40 18.22 -6.01 5.81
CA ALA A 40 17.75 -7.38 5.63
C ALA A 40 18.68 -8.22 4.73
N THR A 41 18.55 -9.54 4.88
CA THR A 41 19.19 -10.55 4.02
C THR A 41 18.30 -10.99 2.86
N THR A 42 17.08 -10.45 2.75
CA THR A 42 16.11 -10.82 1.71
C THR A 42 15.38 -9.59 1.18
N THR A 43 14.83 -9.73 -0.03
CA THR A 43 14.01 -8.70 -0.71
C THR A 43 12.50 -9.01 -0.63
N THR A 44 12.08 -9.88 0.28
CA THR A 44 10.69 -10.34 0.38
C THR A 44 9.73 -9.18 0.65
N SER A 45 10.04 -8.31 1.61
CA SER A 45 9.20 -7.14 1.93
C SER A 45 9.02 -6.20 0.74
N LEU A 46 10.08 -6.00 -0.07
CA LEU A 46 10.01 -5.21 -1.30
C LEU A 46 9.10 -5.84 -2.35
N THR A 47 9.18 -7.17 -2.51
CA THR A 47 8.33 -7.89 -3.46
C THR A 47 6.86 -7.81 -3.06
N VAL A 48 6.58 -7.94 -1.76
CA VAL A 48 5.23 -7.79 -1.20
C VAL A 48 4.71 -6.38 -1.40
N LEU A 49 5.52 -5.35 -1.13
CA LEU A 49 5.16 -3.95 -1.34
C LEU A 49 4.77 -3.69 -2.81
N VAL A 50 5.59 -4.15 -3.76
CA VAL A 50 5.32 -4.01 -5.19
C VAL A 50 4.00 -4.69 -5.57
N ALA A 51 3.76 -5.91 -5.10
CA ALA A 51 2.54 -6.65 -5.41
C ALA A 51 1.29 -5.94 -4.85
N LYS A 52 1.35 -5.50 -3.58
CA LYS A 52 0.27 -4.76 -2.91
C LYS A 52 -0.11 -3.51 -3.70
N TRP A 53 0.86 -2.63 -3.93
CA TRP A 53 0.56 -1.33 -4.53
C TRP A 53 0.26 -1.39 -6.01
N HIS A 54 0.78 -2.39 -6.73
CA HIS A 54 0.32 -2.68 -8.08
C HIS A 54 -1.16 -3.08 -8.10
N GLY A 55 -1.60 -3.90 -7.15
CA GLY A 55 -3.02 -4.25 -6.98
C GLY A 55 -3.89 -3.02 -6.70
N VAL A 56 -3.46 -2.17 -5.77
CA VAL A 56 -4.17 -0.90 -5.44
C VAL A 56 -4.26 0.02 -6.66
N ALA A 57 -3.14 0.26 -7.36
CA ALA A 57 -3.13 1.10 -8.55
C ALA A 57 -4.02 0.54 -9.66
N ALA A 58 -4.03 -0.80 -9.85
CA ALA A 58 -4.91 -1.44 -10.83
C ALA A 58 -6.39 -1.34 -10.45
N ALA A 59 -6.73 -1.40 -9.17
CA ALA A 59 -8.10 -1.20 -8.69
C ALA A 59 -8.56 0.25 -8.92
N GLU A 60 -7.76 1.24 -8.54
CA GLU A 60 -8.04 2.66 -8.76
C GLU A 60 -8.16 3.03 -10.23
N ALA A 61 -7.36 2.42 -11.11
CA ALA A 61 -7.45 2.63 -12.55
C ALA A 61 -8.77 2.09 -13.14
N ARG A 62 -9.35 1.05 -12.53
CA ARG A 62 -10.63 0.46 -12.95
C ARG A 62 -11.83 1.16 -12.35
N ASP A 63 -11.72 1.59 -11.10
CA ASP A 63 -12.80 2.23 -10.34
C ASP A 63 -12.20 3.32 -9.43
N PRO A 64 -12.14 4.58 -9.90
CA PRO A 64 -11.55 5.67 -9.13
C PRO A 64 -12.21 5.86 -7.76
N GLY A 65 -11.39 5.91 -6.71
CA GLY A 65 -11.84 6.08 -5.33
C GLY A 65 -12.34 4.79 -4.66
N ILE A 66 -12.17 3.62 -5.30
CA ILE A 66 -12.55 2.33 -4.71
C ILE A 66 -11.81 2.06 -3.39
N SER A 67 -10.53 2.41 -3.27
CA SER A 67 -9.76 2.17 -2.05
C SER A 67 -10.32 3.00 -0.89
N HIS A 68 -10.74 4.24 -1.15
CA HIS A 68 -11.33 5.10 -0.13
C HIS A 68 -12.71 4.57 0.32
N ARG A 69 -13.55 4.12 -0.61
CA ARG A 69 -14.86 3.53 -0.28
C ARG A 69 -14.70 2.26 0.55
N ILE A 70 -13.79 1.36 0.17
CA ILE A 70 -13.51 0.13 0.93
C ILE A 70 -13.03 0.47 2.35
N LEU A 71 -12.15 1.47 2.50
CA LEU A 71 -11.67 1.90 3.82
C LEU A 71 -12.81 2.48 4.67
N ALA A 72 -13.68 3.30 4.09
CA ALA A 72 -14.85 3.83 4.78
C ALA A 72 -15.82 2.72 5.22
N GLU A 73 -16.15 1.78 4.33
CA GLU A 73 -17.01 0.64 4.63
C GLU A 73 -16.40 -0.24 5.74
N THR A 74 -15.09 -0.49 5.68
CA THR A 74 -14.37 -1.25 6.72
C THR A 74 -14.41 -0.54 8.06
N ALA A 75 -14.20 0.78 8.09
CA ALA A 75 -14.27 1.58 9.32
C ALA A 75 -15.68 1.53 9.94
N GLU A 76 -16.73 1.60 9.13
CA GLU A 76 -18.11 1.46 9.61
C GLU A 76 -18.41 0.07 10.18
N LEU A 77 -17.89 -0.99 9.55
CA LEU A 77 -18.04 -2.36 10.06
C LEU A 77 -17.37 -2.53 11.42
N LEU A 78 -16.12 -2.06 11.56
CA LEU A 78 -15.38 -2.11 12.82
C LEU A 78 -16.08 -1.32 13.93
N ALA A 79 -16.68 -0.17 13.60
CA ALA A 79 -17.45 0.62 14.56
C ALA A 79 -18.73 -0.11 15.03
N LYS A 80 -19.40 -0.84 14.14
CA LYS A 80 -20.60 -1.64 14.46
C LYS A 80 -20.26 -2.87 15.31
N GLU A 81 -19.18 -3.57 15.00
CA GLU A 81 -18.72 -4.73 15.79
C GLU A 81 -18.27 -4.35 17.20
N GLY A 82 -17.61 -3.19 17.36
CA GLY A 82 -17.24 -2.65 18.68
C GLY A 82 -18.44 -2.27 19.55
N SER A 83 -19.56 -1.88 18.96
CA SER A 83 -20.80 -1.52 19.66
C SER A 83 -21.63 -2.73 20.11
N GLY A 84 -21.32 -3.95 19.67
CA GLY A 84 -22.07 -5.17 19.98
C GLY A 84 -21.64 -5.90 21.26
N LEU A 85 -20.61 -5.42 21.95
CA LEU A 85 -20.05 -6.02 23.18
C LEU A 85 -20.53 -5.34 24.48
N GLU A 86 -21.38 -4.32 24.39
CA GLU A 86 -21.89 -3.56 25.54
C GLU A 86 -23.40 -3.75 25.82
N SER A 87 -24.01 -4.86 25.39
CA SER A 87 -25.43 -5.17 25.67
C SER A 87 -25.62 -6.43 26.51
#